data_AF-A0A1M5J5J8-F1
#
_entry.id   AF-A0A1M5J5J8-F1
#
_cell.length_a   1.000
_cell.length_b   1.000
_cell.length_c   1.000
_cell.angle_alpha   90.00
_cell.angle_beta   90.00
_cell.angle_gamma   90.00
#
_symmetry.space_group_name_H-M   'P 1'
#
loop_
_entity.id
_entity.type
_entity.pdbx_description
1 polymer ?
#
loop_
_entity_poly.entity_id
_entity_poly.type
_entity_poly.pdbx_seq_one_letter_code
_entity_poly.pdbx_strand_id
1 'polypeptide(L)'
;MSKLKEIRERKNLTQEELAESSGISVRTIQRIEAGTQPKGHTLRVLAKALETTESEFQNIEIETKDLEIKEDQIPANYSLIKVINLSSIPCMLLPPLNILVPLFLMFKLKQKNGLVKQIISVQIIWTIFAPVTFLFGIFLKPGPALTIIMIILIFLSNIFIILRNSAEIDRNKELLYKLNFSLI
;
A
#
# COMPACT_ATOMS: atom_id res chain seq x y z
N MET A 1 -22.16 -16.88 -14.69
CA MET A 1 -23.46 -17.21 -14.08
C MET A 1 -23.58 -16.40 -12.80
N SER A 2 -24.79 -16.07 -12.33
CA SER A 2 -24.93 -15.34 -11.07
C SER A 2 -24.74 -16.28 -9.89
N LYS A 3 -24.19 -15.76 -8.79
CA LYS A 3 -23.89 -16.53 -7.59
C LYS A 3 -25.14 -17.16 -6.97
N LEU A 4 -26.25 -16.43 -6.98
CA LEU A 4 -27.56 -16.96 -6.53
C LEU A 4 -27.97 -18.21 -7.33
N LYS A 5 -27.81 -18.18 -8.66
CA LYS A 5 -28.15 -19.30 -9.53
C LYS A 5 -27.31 -20.54 -9.23
N GLU A 6 -26.01 -20.36 -9.02
CA GLU A 6 -25.09 -21.45 -8.65
C GLU A 6 -25.48 -22.11 -7.31
N ILE A 7 -25.80 -21.31 -6.29
CA ILE A 7 -26.19 -21.83 -4.97
C ILE A 7 -27.53 -22.56 -5.06
N ARG A 8 -28.49 -22.00 -5.80
CA ARG A 8 -29.81 -22.61 -6.02
C ARG A 8 -29.69 -23.96 -6.73
N GLU A 9 -28.90 -24.03 -7.80
CA GLU A 9 -28.70 -25.27 -8.57
C GLU A 9 -27.95 -26.33 -7.76
N ARG A 10 -26.97 -25.94 -6.94
CA ARG A 10 -26.31 -26.85 -5.99
C ARG A 10 -27.26 -27.46 -4.96
N LYS A 11 -28.36 -26.77 -4.65
CA LYS A 11 -29.44 -27.26 -3.78
C LYS A 11 -30.60 -27.94 -4.54
N ASN A 12 -30.49 -28.08 -5.86
CA ASN A 12 -31.53 -28.65 -6.73
C ASN A 12 -32.90 -27.95 -6.62
N LEU A 13 -32.92 -26.64 -6.37
CA LEU A 13 -34.16 -25.87 -6.25
C LEU A 13 -34.52 -25.21 -7.58
N THR A 14 -35.80 -25.09 -7.89
CA THR A 14 -36.35 -24.21 -8.94
C THR A 14 -36.45 -22.75 -8.46
N GLN A 15 -36.69 -21.81 -9.37
CA GLN A 15 -36.87 -20.40 -8.98
C GLN A 15 -38.14 -20.22 -8.13
N GLU A 16 -39.17 -21.03 -8.41
CA GLU A 16 -40.44 -21.10 -7.70
C GLU A 16 -40.27 -21.64 -6.28
N GLU A 17 -39.54 -22.74 -6.10
CA GLU A 17 -39.28 -23.30 -4.77
C GLU A 17 -38.39 -22.39 -3.91
N LEU A 18 -37.43 -21.69 -4.54
CA LEU A 18 -36.64 -20.67 -3.85
C LEU A 18 -37.51 -19.46 -3.46
N ALA A 19 -38.47 -19.06 -4.32
CA ALA A 19 -39.41 -17.97 -4.03
C ALA A 19 -40.26 -18.29 -2.80
N GLU A 20 -40.81 -19.49 -2.77
CA GLU A 20 -41.65 -19.99 -1.68
C GLU A 20 -40.88 -20.06 -0.36
N SER A 21 -39.71 -20.70 -0.37
CA SER A 21 -38.90 -20.89 0.84
C SER A 21 -38.29 -19.59 1.39
N SER A 22 -38.00 -18.59 0.54
CA SER A 22 -37.44 -17.30 0.95
C SER A 22 -38.47 -16.20 1.17
N GLY A 23 -39.73 -16.40 0.80
CA GLY A 23 -40.78 -15.39 0.85
C GLY A 23 -40.56 -14.22 -0.11
N ILE A 24 -39.74 -14.41 -1.15
CA ILE A 24 -39.43 -13.40 -2.17
C ILE A 24 -40.14 -13.78 -3.47
N SER A 25 -40.64 -12.80 -4.24
CA SER A 25 -41.27 -13.10 -5.53
C SER A 25 -40.30 -13.75 -6.53
N VAL A 26 -40.81 -14.67 -7.36
CA VAL A 26 -40.04 -15.29 -8.47
C VAL A 26 -39.38 -14.23 -9.35
N ARG A 27 -40.09 -13.12 -9.63
CA ARG A 27 -39.55 -11.98 -10.41
C ARG A 27 -38.32 -11.35 -9.76
N THR A 28 -38.29 -11.25 -8.43
CA THR A 28 -37.14 -10.71 -7.71
C THR A 28 -35.96 -11.68 -7.79
N ILE A 29 -36.19 -12.99 -7.67
CA ILE A 29 -35.15 -14.01 -7.86
C ILE A 29 -34.57 -13.93 -9.27
N GLN A 30 -35.41 -13.85 -10.30
CA GLN A 30 -34.96 -13.69 -11.69
C GLN A 30 -34.12 -12.42 -11.88
N ARG A 31 -34.53 -11.28 -11.30
CA ARG A 31 -33.75 -10.03 -11.35
C ARG A 31 -32.40 -10.17 -10.67
N ILE A 32 -32.33 -10.88 -9.55
CA ILE A 32 -31.07 -11.13 -8.85
C ILE A 32 -30.19 -12.08 -9.66
N GLU A 33 -30.77 -13.15 -10.21
CA GLU A 33 -30.05 -14.07 -11.08
C GLU A 33 -29.56 -13.41 -12.38
N ALA A 34 -30.20 -12.33 -12.82
CA ALA A 34 -29.80 -11.49 -13.95
C ALA A 34 -28.78 -10.39 -13.61
N GLY A 35 -28.39 -10.24 -12.33
CA GLY A 35 -27.32 -9.33 -11.90
C GLY A 35 -27.70 -8.26 -10.88
N THR A 36 -28.95 -8.23 -10.39
CA THR A 36 -29.33 -7.29 -9.31
C THR A 36 -28.80 -7.78 -7.96
N GLN A 37 -27.97 -6.99 -7.28
CA GLN A 37 -27.46 -7.37 -5.96
C GLN A 37 -28.56 -7.35 -4.88
N PRO A 38 -28.81 -8.45 -4.15
CA PRO A 38 -29.75 -8.46 -3.03
C PRO A 38 -29.16 -7.69 -1.84
N LYS A 39 -29.99 -6.88 -1.17
CA LYS A 39 -29.58 -6.07 0.00
C LYS A 39 -30.60 -6.15 1.13
N GLY A 40 -30.15 -5.88 2.35
CA GLY A 40 -31.00 -5.79 3.54
C GLY A 40 -31.85 -7.04 3.76
N HIS A 41 -33.17 -6.88 3.88
CA HIS A 41 -34.10 -7.98 4.13
C HIS A 41 -34.00 -9.11 3.09
N THR A 42 -33.93 -8.76 1.79
CA THR A 42 -33.86 -9.73 0.69
C THR A 42 -32.63 -10.63 0.79
N LEU A 43 -31.48 -10.06 1.14
CA LEU A 43 -30.24 -10.81 1.35
C LEU A 43 -30.37 -11.80 2.52
N ARG A 44 -30.90 -11.31 3.65
CA ARG A 44 -31.06 -12.09 4.88
C ARG A 44 -31.97 -13.30 4.71
N VAL A 45 -33.10 -13.14 4.02
CA VAL A 45 -34.04 -14.25 3.81
C VAL A 45 -33.57 -15.24 2.76
N LEU A 46 -32.83 -14.80 1.72
CA LEU A 46 -32.18 -15.71 0.77
C LEU A 46 -31.10 -16.54 1.44
N ALA A 47 -30.26 -15.91 2.26
CA ALA A 47 -29.23 -16.59 3.03
C ALA A 47 -29.82 -17.64 3.97
N LYS A 48 -30.91 -17.29 4.65
CA LYS A 48 -31.63 -18.22 5.52
C LYS A 48 -32.24 -19.40 4.73
N ALA A 49 -32.95 -19.13 3.63
CA ALA A 49 -33.62 -20.16 2.84
C ALA A 49 -32.63 -21.11 2.16
N LEU A 50 -31.46 -20.59 1.74
CA LEU A 50 -30.39 -21.37 1.13
C LEU A 50 -29.38 -21.89 2.16
N GLU A 51 -29.65 -21.76 3.46
CA GLU A 51 -28.78 -22.17 4.59
C GLU A 51 -27.31 -21.81 4.37
N THR A 52 -27.08 -20.57 3.95
CA THR A 52 -25.75 -20.04 3.67
C THR A 52 -25.59 -18.67 4.34
N THR A 53 -24.39 -18.12 4.32
CA THR A 53 -24.11 -16.80 4.89
C THR A 53 -24.41 -15.70 3.88
N GLU A 54 -24.79 -14.52 4.38
CA GLU A 54 -25.01 -13.33 3.55
C GLU A 54 -23.78 -12.97 2.70
N SER A 55 -22.58 -13.30 3.19
CA SER A 55 -21.30 -13.14 2.49
C SER A 55 -21.15 -14.01 1.23
N GLU A 56 -21.92 -15.10 1.07
CA GLU A 56 -21.85 -15.91 -0.15
C GLU A 56 -22.58 -15.25 -1.34
N PHE A 57 -23.54 -14.34 -1.10
CA PHE A 57 -24.24 -13.61 -2.17
C PHE A 57 -23.59 -12.27 -2.51
N GLN A 58 -22.75 -11.77 -1.62
CA GLN A 58 -21.85 -10.69 -1.97
C GLN A 58 -20.87 -11.29 -2.96
N ASN A 59 -20.97 -10.86 -4.22
CA ASN A 59 -19.93 -11.14 -5.17
C ASN A 59 -18.61 -10.76 -4.48
N ILE A 60 -17.76 -11.75 -4.22
CA ILE A 60 -16.33 -11.58 -4.43
C ILE A 60 -16.25 -11.33 -5.94
N GLU A 61 -16.60 -10.12 -6.35
CA GLU A 61 -16.03 -9.51 -7.50
C GLU A 61 -14.54 -9.59 -7.19
N ILE A 62 -13.89 -10.55 -7.85
CA ILE A 62 -12.53 -10.37 -8.32
C ILE A 62 -12.60 -9.24 -9.36
N GLU A 63 -13.10 -8.07 -8.94
CA GLU A 63 -12.73 -6.81 -9.50
C GLU A 63 -11.39 -6.49 -8.85
N THR A 64 -10.44 -6.27 -9.72
CA THR A 64 -9.07 -5.83 -9.52
C THR A 64 -9.00 -4.42 -8.90
N LYS A 65 -9.81 -4.15 -7.87
CA LYS A 65 -9.75 -2.96 -7.02
C LYS A 65 -9.64 -3.42 -5.58
N ASP A 66 -8.46 -3.20 -5.04
CA ASP A 66 -8.19 -3.16 -3.60
C ASP A 66 -8.38 -4.50 -2.87
N LEU A 67 -7.71 -5.54 -3.39
CA LEU A 67 -6.85 -6.29 -2.47
C LEU A 67 -5.79 -5.30 -1.98
N GLU A 68 -6.16 -4.46 -1.01
CA GLU A 68 -5.23 -4.08 0.04
C GLU A 68 -4.83 -5.40 0.71
N ILE A 69 -3.88 -6.11 0.08
CA ILE A 69 -2.87 -6.82 0.85
C ILE A 69 -2.41 -5.73 1.80
N LYS A 70 -2.84 -5.78 3.08
CA LYS A 70 -2.30 -4.91 4.11
C LYS A 70 -0.80 -4.97 3.89
N GLU A 71 -0.21 -3.85 3.50
CA GLU A 71 1.18 -3.77 3.04
C GLU A 71 2.15 -4.40 4.07
N ASP A 72 1.72 -4.45 5.32
CA ASP A 72 2.37 -5.09 6.46
C ASP A 72 2.42 -6.63 6.45
N GLN A 73 1.70 -7.32 5.56
CA GLN A 73 1.73 -8.80 5.44
C GLN A 73 2.71 -9.32 4.38
N ILE A 74 3.35 -8.43 3.60
CA ILE A 74 4.42 -8.84 2.68
C ILE A 74 5.65 -9.23 3.52
N PRO A 75 6.16 -10.48 3.42
CA PRO A 75 7.31 -10.90 4.19
C PRO A 75 8.50 -9.99 3.84
N ALA A 76 9.00 -9.28 4.86
CA ALA A 76 10.08 -8.32 4.72
C ALA A 76 11.38 -9.03 4.33
N ASN A 77 11.86 -8.79 3.11
CA ASN A 77 13.18 -9.23 2.69
C ASN A 77 14.19 -8.12 3.01
N TYR A 78 14.79 -8.19 4.21
CA TYR A 78 15.71 -7.17 4.71
C TYR A 78 16.89 -6.89 3.77
N SER A 79 17.40 -7.90 3.05
CA SER A 79 18.45 -7.70 2.04
C SER A 79 17.99 -6.78 0.91
N LEU A 80 16.77 -6.97 0.39
CA LEU A 80 16.19 -6.11 -0.64
C LEU A 80 15.84 -4.71 -0.09
N ILE A 81 15.36 -4.62 1.15
CA ILE A 81 15.10 -3.32 1.81
C ILE A 81 16.38 -2.49 1.92
N LYS A 82 17.52 -3.12 2.26
CA LYS A 82 18.82 -2.44 2.26
C LYS A 82 19.24 -1.97 0.86
N VAL A 83 19.04 -2.81 -0.16
CA VAL A 83 19.31 -2.40 -1.56
C VAL A 83 18.48 -1.17 -1.93
N ILE A 84 17.19 -1.14 -1.55
CA ILE A 84 16.32 0.02 -1.77
C ILE A 84 16.88 1.25 -1.05
N ASN A 85 17.23 1.15 0.23
CA ASN A 85 17.80 2.26 1.01
C ASN A 85 19.12 2.79 0.39
N LEU A 86 20.07 1.90 0.10
CA LEU A 86 21.39 2.23 -0.44
C LEU A 86 21.34 2.76 -1.87
N SER A 87 20.30 2.41 -2.65
CA SER A 87 20.13 2.91 -4.02
C SER A 87 20.01 4.43 -4.12
N SER A 88 19.66 5.10 -3.01
CA SER A 88 19.57 6.57 -2.94
C SER A 88 20.92 7.27 -3.02
N ILE A 89 22.02 6.61 -2.60
CA ILE A 89 23.37 7.19 -2.53
C ILE A 89 23.87 7.67 -3.90
N PRO A 90 23.94 6.82 -4.95
CA PRO A 90 24.43 7.26 -6.26
C PRO A 90 23.53 8.33 -6.91
N CYS A 91 22.26 8.38 -6.52
CA CYS A 91 21.27 9.32 -7.07
C CYS A 91 21.16 10.63 -6.28
N MET A 92 21.90 10.79 -5.18
CA MET A 92 21.81 11.94 -4.27
C MET A 92 22.16 13.28 -4.92
N LEU A 93 23.03 13.30 -5.92
CA LEU A 93 23.46 14.53 -6.60
C LEU A 93 22.38 15.11 -7.53
N LEU A 94 21.38 14.30 -7.90
CA LEU A 94 20.36 14.67 -8.88
C LEU A 94 18.96 14.46 -8.31
N PRO A 95 18.44 15.34 -7.44
CA PRO A 95 17.02 15.32 -7.08
C PRO A 95 16.15 15.46 -8.35
N PRO A 96 15.03 14.74 -8.48
CA PRO A 96 14.37 13.86 -7.49
C PRO A 96 14.81 12.39 -7.56
N LEU A 97 15.91 12.06 -8.25
CA LEU A 97 16.29 10.69 -8.56
C LEU A 97 16.58 9.84 -7.31
N ASN A 98 17.05 10.47 -6.22
CA ASN A 98 17.23 9.84 -4.91
C ASN A 98 15.93 9.38 -4.24
N ILE A 99 14.76 9.85 -4.70
CA ILE A 99 13.44 9.39 -4.27
C ILE A 99 12.87 8.41 -5.31
N LEU A 100 12.99 8.75 -6.60
CA LEU A 100 12.39 7.97 -7.69
C LEU A 100 13.00 6.58 -7.82
N VAL A 101 14.31 6.42 -7.60
CA VAL A 101 14.97 5.11 -7.72
C VAL A 101 14.53 4.16 -6.59
N PRO A 102 14.58 4.53 -5.30
CA PRO A 102 14.01 3.71 -4.23
C PRO A 102 12.53 3.39 -4.44
N LEU A 103 11.74 4.36 -4.91
CA LEU A 103 10.31 4.17 -5.21
C LEU A 103 10.11 3.16 -6.35
N PHE A 104 10.86 3.28 -7.44
CA PHE A 104 10.82 2.32 -8.54
C PHE A 104 11.22 0.91 -8.07
N LEU A 105 12.26 0.79 -7.25
CA LEU A 105 12.71 -0.48 -6.70
C LEU A 105 11.70 -1.09 -5.72
N MET A 106 10.99 -0.28 -4.93
CA MET A 106 9.88 -0.74 -4.08
C MET A 106 8.83 -1.51 -4.90
N PHE A 107 8.40 -0.94 -6.04
CA PHE A 107 7.44 -1.59 -6.95
C PHE A 107 8.05 -2.81 -7.66
N LYS A 108 9.25 -2.67 -8.23
CA LYS A 108 9.92 -3.74 -9.01
C LYS A 108 10.25 -4.96 -8.16
N LEU A 109 10.71 -4.75 -6.93
CA LEU A 109 11.09 -5.81 -5.99
C LEU A 109 9.91 -6.30 -5.13
N LYS A 110 8.70 -5.74 -5.35
CA LYS A 110 7.48 -6.06 -4.60
C LYS A 110 7.66 -5.94 -3.07
N GLN A 111 8.51 -5.01 -2.62
CA GLN A 111 8.77 -4.76 -1.20
C GLN A 111 7.95 -3.56 -0.71
N LYS A 112 6.63 -3.70 -0.70
CA LYS A 112 5.72 -2.65 -0.23
C LYS A 112 5.41 -2.81 1.27
N ASN A 113 6.41 -2.58 2.12
CA ASN A 113 6.25 -2.68 3.57
C ASN A 113 6.52 -1.33 4.24
N GLY A 114 6.11 -1.19 5.51
CA GLY A 114 6.27 0.03 6.27
C GLY A 114 7.72 0.56 6.32
N LEU A 115 8.72 -0.32 6.37
CA LEU A 115 10.13 0.11 6.38
C LEU A 115 10.54 0.79 5.06
N VAL A 116 10.15 0.21 3.92
CA VAL A 116 10.46 0.81 2.61
C VAL A 116 9.74 2.15 2.43
N LYS A 117 8.48 2.25 2.85
CA LYS A 117 7.75 3.53 2.85
C LYS A 117 8.44 4.60 3.71
N GLN A 118 8.94 4.21 4.88
CA GLN A 118 9.68 5.11 5.77
C GLN A 118 11.02 5.55 5.16
N ILE A 119 11.76 4.65 4.50
CA ILE A 119 12.98 5.00 3.76
C ILE A 119 12.69 6.12 2.73
N ILE A 120 11.65 5.94 1.92
CA ILE A 120 11.30 6.91 0.88
C ILE A 120 10.80 8.21 1.52
N SER A 121 10.02 8.13 2.60
CA SER A 121 9.53 9.33 3.32
C SER A 121 10.67 10.15 3.93
N VAL A 122 11.69 9.49 4.50
CA VAL A 122 12.91 10.16 4.98
C VAL A 122 13.66 10.85 3.83
N GLN A 123 13.77 10.21 2.66
CA GLN A 123 14.37 10.83 1.48
C GLN A 123 13.57 12.06 1.00
N ILE A 124 12.24 12.03 1.03
CA ILE A 124 11.41 13.19 0.71
C ILE A 124 11.68 14.34 1.68
N ILE A 125 11.62 14.09 2.99
CA ILE A 125 11.86 15.11 4.01
C ILE A 125 13.26 15.71 3.87
N TRP A 126 14.29 14.86 3.73
CA TRP A 126 15.66 15.33 3.59
C TRP A 126 15.85 16.15 2.31
N THR A 127 15.28 15.73 1.18
CA THR A 127 15.36 16.45 -0.11
C THR A 127 14.72 17.83 -0.06
N ILE A 128 13.64 18.00 0.72
CA ILE A 128 13.00 19.31 0.93
C ILE A 128 13.81 20.16 1.91
N PHE A 129 14.33 19.55 2.99
CA PHE A 129 15.01 20.28 4.05
C PHE A 129 16.42 20.77 3.66
N ALA A 130 17.13 19.99 2.84
CA ALA A 130 18.47 20.33 2.37
C ALA A 130 18.57 21.70 1.66
N PRO A 131 17.75 22.02 0.63
CA PRO A 131 17.79 23.33 -0.03
C PRO A 131 17.34 24.46 0.91
N VAL A 132 16.39 24.23 1.81
CA VAL A 132 15.98 25.24 2.82
C VAL A 132 17.15 25.58 3.74
N THR A 133 17.86 24.56 4.23
CA THR A 133 19.06 24.73 5.08
C THR A 133 20.17 25.48 4.33
N PHE A 134 20.39 25.12 3.07
CA PHE A 134 21.36 25.78 2.21
C PHE A 134 21.03 27.27 1.98
N LEU A 135 19.78 27.58 1.64
CA LEU A 135 19.32 28.95 1.44
C LEU A 135 19.48 29.77 2.73
N PHE A 136 19.06 29.22 3.87
CA PHE A 136 19.24 29.86 5.18
C PHE A 136 20.73 30.16 5.46
N GLY A 137 21.63 29.22 5.17
CA GLY A 137 23.06 29.44 5.33
C GLY A 137 23.62 30.55 4.44
N ILE A 138 23.12 30.70 3.21
CA ILE A 138 23.53 31.80 2.31
C ILE A 138 23.15 33.18 2.87
N PHE A 139 22.00 33.32 3.54
CA PHE A 139 21.58 34.60 4.13
C PHE A 139 22.58 35.16 5.14
N LEU A 140 23.38 34.30 5.78
CA LEU A 140 24.41 34.70 6.74
C LEU A 140 25.69 35.25 6.07
N LYS A 141 25.78 35.23 4.74
CA LYS A 141 26.94 35.68 3.95
C LYS A 141 28.29 35.07 4.43
N PRO A 142 28.39 33.74 4.58
CA PRO A 142 29.55 33.09 5.21
C PRO A 142 30.83 33.09 4.33
N GLY A 143 30.74 33.54 3.07
CA GLY A 143 31.86 33.55 2.13
C GLY A 143 32.12 32.19 1.46
N PRO A 144 32.94 32.13 0.38
CA PRO A 144 33.02 30.95 -0.49
C PRO A 144 33.49 29.66 0.19
N ALA A 145 34.50 29.75 1.07
CA ALA A 145 35.05 28.58 1.75
C ALA A 145 34.01 27.91 2.67
N LEU A 146 33.30 28.70 3.47
CA LEU A 146 32.25 28.19 4.36
C LEU A 146 31.04 27.67 3.57
N THR A 147 30.69 28.29 2.43
CA THR A 147 29.64 27.76 1.53
C THR A 147 29.97 26.36 1.02
N ILE A 148 31.22 26.11 0.60
CA ILE A 148 31.66 24.78 0.15
C ILE A 148 31.57 23.77 1.29
N ILE A 149 32.04 24.13 2.49
CA ILE A 149 31.95 23.28 3.69
C ILE A 149 30.49 22.93 4.00
N MET A 150 29.57 23.91 3.94
CA MET A 150 28.15 23.68 4.16
C MET A 150 27.57 22.67 3.15
N ILE A 151 27.91 22.80 1.86
CA ILE A 151 27.46 21.85 0.81
C ILE A 151 27.96 20.43 1.13
N ILE A 152 29.24 20.29 1.48
CA ILE A 152 29.83 18.99 1.85
C ILE A 152 29.11 18.41 3.05
N LEU A 153 28.87 19.19 4.10
CA LEU A 153 28.17 18.74 5.31
C LEU A 153 26.74 18.29 5.03
N ILE A 154 26.02 19.00 4.16
CA ILE A 154 24.67 18.60 3.73
C ILE A 154 24.74 17.22 3.08
N PHE A 155 25.59 17.01 2.07
CA PHE A 155 25.70 15.70 1.42
C PHE A 155 26.16 14.59 2.37
N LEU A 156 27.12 14.86 3.25
CA LEU A 156 27.56 13.90 4.26
C LEU A 156 26.43 13.53 5.23
N SER A 157 25.56 14.46 5.59
CA SER A 157 24.41 14.18 6.46
C SER A 157 23.45 13.17 5.84
N ASN A 158 23.18 13.24 4.53
CA ASN A 158 22.31 12.27 3.87
C ASN A 158 22.95 10.89 3.81
N ILE A 159 24.23 10.83 3.41
CA ILE A 159 24.99 9.57 3.37
C ILE A 159 24.98 8.93 4.76
N PHE A 160 25.20 9.73 5.81
CA PHE A 160 25.18 9.25 7.19
C PHE A 160 23.82 8.66 7.56
N ILE A 161 22.71 9.34 7.26
CA ILE A 161 21.35 8.83 7.51
C ILE A 161 21.13 7.49 6.80
N ILE A 162 21.48 7.40 5.51
CA ILE A 162 21.29 6.18 4.70
C ILE A 162 22.13 5.03 5.27
N LEU A 163 23.41 5.25 5.56
CA LEU A 163 24.30 4.23 6.10
C LEU A 163 23.87 3.79 7.50
N ARG A 164 23.48 4.73 8.37
CA ARG A 164 23.03 4.40 9.72
C ARG A 164 21.74 3.59 9.70
N ASN A 165 20.79 3.92 8.81
CA ASN A 165 19.59 3.11 8.58
C ASN A 165 19.94 1.72 8.04
N SER A 166 20.90 1.62 7.11
CA SER A 166 21.35 0.31 6.60
C SER A 166 21.94 -0.57 7.71
N ALA A 167 22.74 0.02 8.60
CA ALA A 167 23.32 -0.69 9.75
C ALA A 167 22.26 -1.10 10.78
N GLU A 168 21.22 -0.27 10.97
CA GLU A 168 20.13 -0.56 11.89
C GLU A 168 19.21 -1.69 11.38
N ILE A 169 18.96 -1.74 10.07
CA ILE A 169 18.21 -2.83 9.44
C ILE A 169 18.91 -4.18 9.69
N ASP A 170 20.24 -4.21 9.65
CA ASP A 170 21.01 -5.43 9.91
C ASP A 170 20.98 -5.87 11.37
N ARG A 171 21.07 -4.91 12.31
CA ARG A 171 21.12 -5.22 13.74
C ARG A 171 19.75 -5.55 14.31
N ASN A 172 18.77 -4.70 14.01
CA ASN A 172 17.50 -4.64 14.73
C ASN A 172 16.30 -4.85 13.82
N LYS A 173 16.50 -5.04 12.50
CA LYS A 173 15.40 -5.18 11.52
C LYS A 173 14.46 -3.97 11.49
N GLU A 174 14.98 -2.81 11.90
CA GLU A 174 14.26 -1.54 11.99
C GLU A 174 15.10 -0.41 11.39
N LEU A 175 14.47 0.76 11.20
CA LEU A 175 15.16 2.00 10.85
C LEU A 175 15.43 2.81 12.11
N LEU A 176 16.63 3.39 12.21
CA LEU A 176 16.95 4.34 13.27
C LEU A 176 16.29 5.70 12.98
N TYR A 177 16.50 6.21 11.77
CA TYR A 177 15.85 7.40 11.26
C TYR A 177 14.58 6.99 10.52
N LYS A 178 13.45 7.16 11.20
CA LYS A 178 12.09 6.96 10.70
C LYS A 178 11.20 8.12 11.14
N LEU A 179 10.12 8.34 10.42
CA LEU A 179 9.07 9.30 10.75
C LEU A 179 7.95 8.58 11.51
N ASN A 180 7.15 9.35 12.25
CA ASN A 180 5.96 8.82 12.94
C ASN A 180 4.77 8.57 11.98
N PHE A 181 4.90 8.97 10.72
CA PHE A 181 3.92 8.82 9.66
C PHE A 181 4.63 8.48 8.35
N SER A 182 3.90 7.94 7.36
CA SER A 182 4.42 7.75 6.00
C SER A 182 3.87 8.84 5.08
N LEU A 183 4.70 9.33 4.15
CA LEU A 183 4.28 10.29 3.11
C LEU A 183 3.69 9.63 1.86
N ILE A 184 3.80 8.30 1.76
CA ILE A 184 3.35 7.45 0.64
C ILE A 184 2.70 6.17 1.19
#